data_AF-A0A2W4LQP5-F1
#
_entry.id   AF-A0A2W4LQP5-F1
#
_cell.length_a   1.000
_cell.length_b   1.000
_cell.length_c   1.000
_cell.angle_alpha   90.00
_cell.angle_beta   90.00
_cell.angle_gamma   90.00
#
_symmetry.space_group_name_H-M   'P 1'
#
loop_
_entity.id
_entity.type
_entity.pdbx_description
1 polymer ?
#
loop_
_entity_poly.entity_id
_entity_poly.type
_entity_poly.pdbx_seq_one_letter_code
_entity_poly.pdbx_strand_id
1 'polypeptide(L)'
;MWGSRFPALSTVVISLACVACGGSTPPAEAPQALDPLEEPAAESAEAPPPAPAPSEPESEAESAPSASAAGQATPEPQFTEKMSVEEAIRAVPQGGERRNMDPETLAKPLQDLSIYDSCKPGNARVKMRVAVWDGRAVGVDVTTTPQNATLASCIDAKVRELSWDKKVKSLNTVEYQF
;
A
#
# COMPACT_ATOMS: atom_id res chain seq x y z
N MET A 1 -7.30 -13.10 -63.79
CA MET A 1 -6.10 -13.35 -64.63
C MET A 1 -5.04 -12.33 -64.23
N TRP A 2 -3.80 -12.81 -64.08
CA TRP A 2 -2.55 -12.10 -63.70
C TRP A 2 -2.45 -11.55 -62.26
N GLY A 3 -1.40 -11.81 -61.48
CA GLY A 3 -0.17 -12.55 -61.77
C GLY A 3 0.64 -12.84 -60.50
N SER A 4 1.24 -14.02 -60.46
CA SER A 4 2.14 -14.52 -59.42
C SER A 4 3.51 -13.84 -59.47
N ARG A 5 4.19 -13.74 -58.30
CA ARG A 5 5.65 -13.98 -58.13
C ARG A 5 6.10 -13.85 -56.65
N PHE A 6 6.33 -15.00 -56.00
CA PHE A 6 7.34 -15.18 -54.95
C PHE A 6 8.72 -15.39 -55.62
N PRO A 7 9.88 -15.55 -54.94
CA PRO A 7 10.27 -15.31 -53.53
C PRO A 7 11.55 -14.43 -53.41
N ALA A 8 11.93 -14.01 -52.19
CA ALA A 8 13.33 -13.68 -51.89
C ALA A 8 13.67 -14.05 -50.45
N LEU A 9 14.25 -15.24 -50.29
CA LEU A 9 15.16 -15.54 -49.19
C LEU A 9 16.31 -14.53 -49.24
N SER A 10 16.66 -13.92 -48.11
CA SER A 10 18.02 -13.40 -47.90
C SER A 10 18.49 -13.85 -46.52
N THR A 11 19.15 -15.00 -46.55
CA THR A 11 19.99 -15.58 -45.51
C THR A 11 21.30 -14.78 -45.40
N VAL A 12 22.06 -15.04 -44.33
CA VAL A 12 23.50 -14.74 -44.09
C VAL A 12 23.73 -13.31 -43.52
N VAL A 13 24.41 -13.08 -42.38
CA VAL A 13 25.67 -13.67 -41.89
C VAL A 13 25.69 -13.74 -40.36
N ILE A 14 26.00 -14.94 -39.85
CA ILE A 14 26.44 -15.23 -38.48
C ILE A 14 27.89 -14.78 -38.34
N SER A 15 28.20 -13.91 -37.36
CA SER A 15 29.58 -13.66 -36.93
C SER A 15 29.82 -14.37 -35.60
N LEU A 16 30.42 -15.55 -35.73
CA LEU A 16 30.91 -16.43 -34.69
C LEU A 16 32.43 -16.18 -34.47
N ALA A 17 32.87 -16.38 -33.22
CA ALA A 17 34.25 -16.65 -32.76
C ALA A 17 35.12 -15.40 -32.42
N CYS A 18 35.92 -15.32 -31.33
CA CYS A 18 36.52 -16.29 -30.42
C CYS A 18 36.76 -15.68 -29.02
N VAL A 19 36.44 -16.40 -27.93
CA VAL A 19 37.35 -17.04 -26.95
C VAL A 19 38.24 -16.11 -26.12
N ALA A 20 37.93 -15.99 -24.83
CA ALA A 20 38.94 -16.02 -23.78
C ALA A 20 38.41 -16.83 -22.58
N CYS A 21 39.09 -17.96 -22.33
CA CYS A 21 38.96 -18.80 -21.15
C CYS A 21 39.22 -18.01 -19.87
N GLY A 22 38.49 -18.35 -18.82
CA GLY A 22 38.76 -17.89 -17.47
C GLY A 22 37.90 -18.63 -16.46
N GLY A 23 38.00 -19.96 -16.45
CA GLY A 23 37.36 -20.79 -15.44
C GLY A 23 38.08 -20.66 -14.10
N SER A 24 37.30 -20.63 -13.01
CA SER A 24 37.61 -21.25 -11.72
C SER A 24 36.37 -21.20 -10.85
N THR A 25 35.56 -22.25 -10.95
CA THR A 25 34.61 -22.68 -9.92
C THR A 25 35.37 -23.08 -8.66
N PRO A 26 34.88 -22.70 -7.47
CA PRO A 26 34.92 -23.61 -6.33
C PRO A 26 33.52 -24.16 -6.00
N PRO A 27 33.46 -25.39 -5.47
CA PRO A 27 32.27 -26.23 -5.40
C PRO A 27 31.38 -25.89 -4.19
N ALA A 28 30.13 -26.35 -4.26
CA ALA A 28 29.24 -26.44 -3.11
C ALA A 28 29.61 -27.64 -2.23
N GLU A 29 29.80 -27.46 -0.91
CA GLU A 29 29.61 -28.54 0.08
C GLU A 29 29.36 -28.02 1.51
N ALA A 30 28.20 -28.43 2.04
CA ALA A 30 27.80 -28.81 3.40
C ALA A 30 27.94 -27.86 4.64
N PRO A 31 26.95 -27.92 5.58
CA PRO A 31 26.92 -27.16 6.83
C PRO A 31 27.77 -27.83 7.91
N GLN A 32 28.49 -27.03 8.70
CA GLN A 32 29.20 -27.48 9.90
C GLN A 32 28.79 -26.54 11.05
N ALA A 33 27.85 -27.03 11.86
CA ALA A 33 27.61 -26.54 13.21
C ALA A 33 28.72 -27.08 14.10
N LEU A 34 29.47 -26.23 14.82
CA LEU A 34 30.16 -26.54 16.08
C LEU A 34 30.54 -25.22 16.79
N ASP A 35 29.72 -24.79 17.74
CA ASP A 35 30.20 -24.21 19.00
C ASP A 35 31.08 -25.27 19.70
N PRO A 36 32.12 -24.94 20.52
CA PRO A 36 31.88 -24.16 21.73
C PRO A 36 33.09 -23.43 22.40
N LEU A 37 32.77 -22.69 23.47
CA LEU A 37 33.61 -22.28 24.63
C LEU A 37 34.68 -21.19 24.44
N GLU A 38 34.39 -19.98 24.91
CA GLU A 38 35.20 -19.36 26.00
C GLU A 38 34.40 -18.25 26.71
N GLU A 39 33.90 -18.57 27.90
CA GLU A 39 33.58 -17.61 28.97
C GLU A 39 34.88 -17.03 29.52
N PRO A 40 34.85 -15.77 29.99
CA PRO A 40 35.11 -15.65 31.42
C PRO A 40 33.98 -14.95 32.15
N ALA A 41 33.44 -15.67 33.14
CA ALA A 41 32.62 -15.16 34.21
C ALA A 41 33.45 -14.38 35.25
N ALA A 42 32.73 -13.53 35.99
CA ALA A 42 33.00 -13.09 37.37
C ALA A 42 34.17 -12.08 37.57
N GLU A 43 34.13 -11.06 38.43
CA GLU A 43 33.14 -10.59 39.42
C GLU A 43 33.72 -9.33 40.11
N SER A 44 32.83 -8.52 40.69
CA SER A 44 33.06 -7.52 41.75
C SER A 44 33.81 -6.21 41.46
N ALA A 45 33.06 -5.11 41.50
CA ALA A 45 33.22 -4.10 42.56
C ALA A 45 32.02 -3.13 42.61
N GLU A 46 31.16 -3.33 43.61
CA GLU A 46 30.62 -2.34 44.56
C GLU A 46 30.24 -0.90 44.10
N ALA A 47 28.97 -0.55 44.33
CA ALA A 47 28.48 0.83 44.54
C ALA A 47 28.35 1.12 46.06
N PRO A 48 28.03 2.33 46.58
CA PRO A 48 28.16 3.73 46.13
C PRO A 48 28.86 4.62 47.23
N PRO A 49 28.80 5.97 47.19
CA PRO A 49 27.76 6.64 48.00
C PRO A 49 27.07 7.86 47.33
N PRO A 50 25.91 8.31 47.86
CA PRO A 50 25.10 9.39 47.34
C PRO A 50 25.36 10.76 48.01
N ALA A 51 24.83 11.83 47.38
CA ALA A 51 24.27 13.08 47.95
C ALA A 51 24.81 14.37 47.26
N PRO A 52 24.13 15.53 47.35
CA PRO A 52 22.70 15.81 47.61
C PRO A 52 22.06 16.71 46.52
N ALA A 53 20.73 16.78 46.53
CA ALA A 53 19.96 17.81 45.83
C ALA A 53 20.14 19.20 46.46
N PRO A 54 19.94 20.28 45.69
CA PRO A 54 19.32 21.48 46.22
C PRO A 54 17.98 21.75 45.52
N SER A 55 16.95 21.66 46.34
CA SER A 55 15.69 22.41 46.38
C SER A 55 15.30 23.31 45.21
N GLU A 56 14.02 23.13 44.86
CA GLU A 56 13.09 24.07 44.22
C GLU A 56 13.38 25.55 44.49
N PRO A 57 12.98 26.39 43.52
CA PRO A 57 12.04 27.44 43.86
C PRO A 57 10.67 27.13 43.26
N GLU A 58 9.70 26.95 44.15
CA GLU A 58 8.32 27.34 43.88
C GLU A 58 8.33 28.74 43.25
N SER A 59 7.70 28.88 42.10
CA SER A 59 7.19 30.17 41.66
C SER A 59 5.75 29.95 41.28
N GLU A 60 4.90 30.55 42.09
CA GLU A 60 3.45 30.55 42.04
C GLU A 60 2.88 30.78 40.64
N ALA A 61 1.73 30.15 40.46
CA ALA A 61 0.71 30.42 39.47
C ALA A 61 0.75 31.82 38.85
N GLU A 62 0.99 31.87 37.54
CA GLU A 62 0.30 32.85 36.70
C GLU A 62 -0.54 32.08 35.69
N SER A 63 -1.84 32.16 35.91
CA SER A 63 -2.87 31.66 35.02
C SER A 63 -2.76 32.39 33.69
N ALA A 64 -1.93 31.88 32.78
CA ALA A 64 -2.16 32.11 31.36
C ALA A 64 -3.55 31.53 31.08
N PRO A 65 -4.49 32.30 30.50
CA PRO A 65 -5.77 31.75 30.14
C PRO A 65 -5.46 30.54 29.27
N SER A 66 -5.92 29.39 29.73
CA SER A 66 -6.24 28.28 28.85
C SER A 66 -7.24 28.87 27.87
N ALA A 67 -6.72 29.53 26.82
CA ALA A 67 -7.36 29.60 25.56
C ALA A 67 -7.50 28.14 25.19
N SER A 68 -8.61 27.57 25.67
CA SER A 68 -9.45 26.68 24.91
C SER A 68 -9.14 27.00 23.46
N ALA A 69 -8.22 26.24 22.87
CA ALA A 69 -8.15 26.09 21.45
C ALA A 69 -9.46 25.38 21.15
N ALA A 70 -10.52 26.19 21.15
CA ALA A 70 -11.85 25.85 20.74
C ALA A 70 -11.63 25.14 19.43
N GLY A 71 -11.92 23.82 19.45
CA GLY A 71 -11.57 22.91 18.39
C GLY A 71 -11.89 23.56 17.06
N GLN A 72 -10.84 23.96 16.34
CA GLN A 72 -11.00 24.37 14.96
C GLN A 72 -11.50 23.13 14.26
N ALA A 73 -12.79 23.11 13.94
CA ALA A 73 -13.38 22.02 13.21
C ALA A 73 -12.60 21.88 11.89
N THR A 74 -11.81 20.81 11.77
CA THR A 74 -11.11 20.48 10.54
C THR A 74 -12.15 20.49 9.41
N PRO A 75 -11.94 21.27 8.33
CA PRO A 75 -12.92 21.35 7.25
C PRO A 75 -13.19 19.95 6.68
N GLU A 76 -14.46 19.67 6.34
CA GLU A 76 -14.81 18.37 5.76
C GLU A 76 -14.23 18.26 4.33
N PRO A 77 -13.64 17.12 3.95
CA PRO A 77 -13.12 16.92 2.60
C PRO A 77 -14.23 16.97 1.55
N GLN A 78 -13.88 17.44 0.35
CA GLN A 78 -14.76 17.43 -0.81
C GLN A 78 -14.30 16.34 -1.79
N PHE A 79 -15.20 15.41 -2.10
CA PHE A 79 -14.95 14.32 -3.04
C PHE A 79 -15.80 14.51 -4.29
N THR A 80 -15.25 14.22 -5.47
CA THR A 80 -15.96 14.28 -6.75
C THR A 80 -16.34 12.88 -7.22
N GLU A 81 -17.38 12.77 -8.05
CA GLU A 81 -18.00 11.47 -8.40
C GLU A 81 -17.07 10.49 -9.11
N LYS A 82 -16.01 10.95 -9.79
CA LYS A 82 -15.08 10.11 -10.57
C LYS A 82 -13.62 10.26 -10.16
N MET A 83 -13.38 10.67 -8.94
CA MET A 83 -12.02 10.87 -8.46
C MET A 83 -11.29 9.53 -8.30
N SER A 84 -9.98 9.55 -8.52
CA SER A 84 -9.05 8.45 -8.27
C SER A 84 -8.78 8.28 -6.77
N VAL A 85 -8.17 7.17 -6.35
CA VAL A 85 -7.75 6.99 -4.96
C VAL A 85 -6.76 8.07 -4.54
N GLU A 86 -5.82 8.41 -5.42
CA GLU A 86 -4.77 9.39 -5.15
C GLU A 86 -5.32 10.83 -5.03
N GLU A 87 -6.36 11.16 -5.79
CA GLU A 87 -7.10 12.41 -5.63
C GLU A 87 -7.86 12.44 -4.30
N ALA A 88 -8.52 11.34 -3.92
CA ALA A 88 -9.23 11.26 -2.65
C ALA A 88 -8.30 11.44 -1.44
N ILE A 89 -7.10 10.86 -1.49
CA ILE A 89 -6.06 11.03 -0.47
C ILE A 89 -5.67 12.51 -0.33
N ARG A 90 -5.50 13.22 -1.45
CA ARG A 90 -5.15 14.65 -1.45
C ARG A 90 -6.28 15.56 -0.97
N ALA A 91 -7.53 15.14 -1.13
CA ALA A 91 -8.70 15.92 -0.72
C ALA A 91 -8.90 15.96 0.80
N VAL A 92 -8.29 15.04 1.56
CA VAL A 92 -8.44 14.98 3.02
C VAL A 92 -7.46 15.91 3.72
N PRO A 93 -7.96 16.88 4.51
CA PRO A 93 -7.11 17.82 5.25
C PRO A 93 -6.20 17.09 6.26
N GLN A 94 -4.94 17.51 6.30
CA GLN A 94 -3.98 17.02 7.29
C GLN A 94 -4.37 17.50 8.69
N GLY A 95 -4.14 16.67 9.71
CA GLY A 95 -4.50 17.00 11.11
C GLY A 95 -5.93 16.63 11.51
N GLY A 96 -6.73 16.05 10.62
CA GLY A 96 -8.00 15.42 10.97
C GLY A 96 -7.82 14.12 11.76
N GLU A 97 -8.85 13.74 12.52
CA GLU A 97 -8.84 12.48 13.27
C GLU A 97 -8.74 11.29 12.31
N ARG A 98 -7.68 10.48 12.43
CA ARG A 98 -7.50 9.26 11.64
C ARG A 98 -8.07 8.07 12.38
N ARG A 99 -9.01 7.38 11.74
CA ARG A 99 -9.62 6.14 12.22
C ARG A 99 -9.55 5.09 11.12
N ASN A 100 -8.89 3.98 11.42
CA ASN A 100 -8.74 2.90 10.46
C ASN A 100 -9.86 1.87 10.59
N MET A 101 -10.32 1.39 9.45
CA MET A 101 -11.14 0.19 9.31
C MET A 101 -10.23 -0.99 9.04
N ASP A 102 -10.62 -2.16 9.53
CA ASP A 102 -9.89 -3.39 9.24
C ASP A 102 -10.00 -3.74 7.74
N PRO A 103 -8.91 -4.23 7.09
CA PRO A 103 -8.90 -4.56 5.67
C PRO A 103 -9.95 -5.59 5.25
N GLU A 104 -10.27 -6.57 6.10
CA GLU A 104 -11.29 -7.59 5.80
C GLU A 104 -12.67 -6.94 5.74
N THR A 105 -12.94 -5.99 6.65
CA THR A 105 -14.18 -5.21 6.64
C THR A 105 -14.29 -4.36 5.37
N LEU A 106 -13.17 -3.77 4.91
CA LEU A 106 -13.15 -2.98 3.68
C LEU A 106 -13.32 -3.85 2.42
N ALA A 107 -12.75 -5.06 2.41
CA ALA A 107 -12.82 -5.96 1.28
C ALA A 107 -14.19 -6.65 1.14
N LYS A 108 -14.93 -6.84 2.24
CA LYS A 108 -16.14 -7.66 2.26
C LYS A 108 -17.19 -7.30 1.19
N PRO A 109 -17.58 -6.03 0.96
CA PRO A 109 -18.53 -5.70 -0.10
C PRO A 109 -17.96 -5.92 -1.51
N LEU A 110 -16.64 -5.86 -1.68
CA LEU A 110 -15.97 -6.06 -2.96
C LEU A 110 -15.93 -7.53 -3.38
N GLN A 111 -16.06 -8.45 -2.42
CA GLN A 111 -16.03 -9.90 -2.64
C GLN A 111 -17.33 -10.47 -3.22
N ASP A 112 -18.43 -9.72 -3.16
CA ASP A 112 -19.69 -10.13 -3.79
C ASP A 112 -19.57 -9.97 -5.31
N LEU A 113 -19.17 -11.05 -6.00
CA LEU A 113 -18.95 -11.01 -7.44
C LEU A 113 -20.23 -10.74 -8.25
N SER A 114 -21.41 -10.99 -7.67
CA SER A 114 -22.69 -10.84 -8.37
C SER A 114 -22.97 -9.39 -8.78
N ILE A 115 -22.41 -8.41 -8.05
CA ILE A 115 -22.55 -6.99 -8.39
C ILE A 115 -21.85 -6.64 -9.71
N TYR A 116 -20.88 -7.44 -10.14
CA TYR A 116 -20.11 -7.24 -11.37
C TYR A 116 -20.63 -8.04 -12.55
N ASP A 117 -21.63 -8.93 -12.37
CA ASP A 117 -22.15 -9.81 -13.42
C ASP A 117 -22.65 -9.02 -14.64
N SER A 118 -23.28 -7.86 -14.41
CA SER A 118 -23.74 -6.98 -15.50
C SER A 118 -22.60 -6.44 -16.36
N CYS A 119 -21.39 -6.35 -15.80
CA CYS A 119 -20.20 -5.90 -16.52
C CYS A 119 -19.55 -7.00 -17.38
N LYS A 120 -19.98 -8.27 -17.21
CA LYS A 120 -19.51 -9.43 -17.98
C LYS A 120 -17.97 -9.55 -18.00
N PRO A 121 -17.30 -9.70 -16.84
CA PRO A 121 -15.84 -9.76 -16.77
C PRO A 121 -15.23 -10.95 -17.51
N GLY A 122 -15.98 -12.05 -17.69
CA GLY A 122 -15.49 -13.25 -18.36
C GLY A 122 -14.29 -13.83 -17.63
N ASN A 123 -13.15 -13.98 -18.33
CA ASN A 123 -11.90 -14.47 -17.77
C ASN A 123 -10.88 -13.35 -17.50
N ALA A 124 -11.30 -12.08 -17.55
CA ALA A 124 -10.41 -10.95 -17.27
C ALA A 124 -10.05 -10.92 -15.79
N ARG A 125 -8.77 -10.75 -15.48
CA ARG A 125 -8.34 -10.45 -14.11
C ARG A 125 -8.56 -8.98 -13.84
N VAL A 126 -9.18 -8.65 -12.72
CA VAL A 126 -9.47 -7.29 -12.29
C VAL A 126 -8.66 -6.99 -11.05
N LYS A 127 -8.00 -5.84 -11.01
CA LYS A 127 -7.39 -5.28 -9.81
C LYS A 127 -7.96 -3.89 -9.58
N MET A 128 -8.40 -3.62 -8.36
CA MET A 128 -8.96 -2.34 -7.98
C MET A 128 -8.37 -1.82 -6.68
N ARG A 129 -8.23 -0.50 -6.58
CA ARG A 129 -7.96 0.23 -5.36
C ARG A 129 -9.16 1.09 -5.05
N VAL A 130 -9.61 1.11 -3.80
CA VAL A 130 -10.81 1.82 -3.37
C VAL A 130 -10.49 2.64 -2.13
N ALA A 131 -10.76 3.94 -2.19
CA ALA A 131 -10.77 4.84 -1.05
C ALA A 131 -12.20 4.98 -0.52
N VAL A 132 -12.39 4.69 0.76
CA VAL A 132 -13.67 4.73 1.46
C VAL A 132 -13.65 5.85 2.49
N TRP A 133 -14.70 6.66 2.50
CA TRP A 133 -14.97 7.69 3.50
C TRP A 133 -16.43 7.60 3.94
N ASP A 134 -16.66 7.58 5.25
CA ASP A 134 -18.01 7.52 5.84
C ASP A 134 -18.90 6.41 5.26
N GLY A 135 -18.27 5.26 4.96
CA GLY A 135 -18.93 4.08 4.41
C GLY A 135 -19.29 4.16 2.93
N ARG A 136 -18.71 5.10 2.18
CA ARG A 136 -18.90 5.27 0.73
C ARG A 136 -17.58 5.26 -0.02
N ALA A 137 -17.56 4.69 -1.22
CA ALA A 137 -16.42 4.82 -2.11
C ALA A 137 -16.32 6.26 -2.62
N VAL A 138 -15.19 6.91 -2.34
CA VAL A 138 -14.89 8.30 -2.74
C VAL A 138 -13.77 8.39 -3.77
N GLY A 139 -12.93 7.36 -3.86
CA GLY A 139 -11.92 7.21 -4.91
C GLY A 139 -11.87 5.76 -5.37
N VAL A 140 -11.82 5.52 -6.68
CA VAL A 140 -11.78 4.16 -7.24
C VAL A 140 -10.86 4.16 -8.44
N ASP A 141 -9.92 3.22 -8.46
CA ASP A 141 -9.03 2.96 -9.59
C ASP A 141 -9.16 1.48 -9.98
N VAL A 142 -9.52 1.20 -11.24
CA VAL A 142 -9.72 -0.16 -11.74
C VAL A 142 -8.77 -0.42 -12.91
N THR A 143 -8.09 -1.56 -12.86
CA THR A 143 -7.25 -2.07 -13.94
C THR A 143 -7.68 -3.50 -14.28
N THR A 144 -7.61 -3.84 -15.57
CA THR A 144 -8.00 -5.17 -16.06
C THR A 144 -6.87 -5.77 -16.89
N THR A 145 -6.78 -7.10 -16.86
CA THR A 145 -5.84 -7.87 -17.70
C THR A 145 -6.62 -8.95 -18.47
N PRO A 146 -6.67 -8.88 -19.81
CA PRO A 146 -6.12 -7.82 -20.67
C PRO A 146 -6.82 -6.47 -20.45
N GLN A 147 -6.17 -5.39 -20.91
CA GLN A 147 -6.68 -4.04 -20.71
C GLN A 147 -8.00 -3.83 -21.45
N ASN A 148 -9.03 -3.38 -20.73
CA ASN A 148 -10.37 -3.15 -21.25
C ASN A 148 -11.00 -1.97 -20.49
N ALA A 149 -10.98 -0.79 -21.10
CA ALA A 149 -11.47 0.45 -20.47
C ALA A 149 -12.98 0.41 -20.21
N THR A 150 -13.76 -0.24 -21.07
CA THR A 150 -15.22 -0.39 -20.89
C THR A 150 -15.55 -1.25 -19.68
N LEU A 151 -14.84 -2.38 -19.52
CA LEU A 151 -14.98 -3.23 -18.35
C LEU A 151 -14.55 -2.49 -17.07
N ALA A 152 -13.39 -1.84 -17.10
CA ALA A 152 -12.88 -1.06 -15.97
C ALA A 152 -13.88 0.03 -15.53
N SER A 153 -14.45 0.78 -16.48
CA SER A 153 -15.44 1.82 -16.19
C SER A 153 -16.77 1.26 -15.67
N CYS A 154 -17.20 0.08 -16.13
CA CYS A 154 -18.41 -0.56 -15.60
C CYS A 154 -18.20 -0.98 -14.14
N ILE A 155 -17.06 -1.60 -13.85
CA ILE A 155 -16.71 -2.02 -12.48
C ILE A 155 -16.56 -0.80 -11.56
N ASP A 156 -15.90 0.26 -12.02
CA ASP A 156 -15.80 1.54 -11.29
C ASP A 156 -17.20 2.05 -10.87
N ALA A 157 -18.16 2.09 -11.80
CA ALA A 157 -19.53 2.51 -11.49
C ALA A 157 -20.18 1.60 -10.45
N LYS A 158 -20.00 0.28 -10.53
CA LYS A 158 -20.54 -0.68 -9.56
C LYS A 158 -19.92 -0.55 -8.18
N VAL A 159 -18.62 -0.34 -8.09
CA VAL A 159 -17.93 -0.12 -6.80
C VAL A 159 -18.41 1.18 -6.16
N ARG A 160 -18.71 2.23 -6.93
CA ARG A 160 -19.24 3.51 -6.40
C ARG A 160 -20.66 3.41 -5.86
N GLU A 161 -21.43 2.42 -6.31
CA GLU A 161 -22.77 2.11 -5.79
C GLU A 161 -22.72 1.39 -4.42
N LEU A 162 -21.56 0.85 -4.02
CA LEU A 162 -21.42 0.12 -2.76
C LEU A 162 -21.49 1.02 -1.53
N SER A 163 -21.96 0.41 -0.44
CA SER A 163 -21.96 0.98 0.89
C SER A 163 -21.35 0.01 1.89
N TRP A 164 -20.57 0.53 2.84
CA TRP A 164 -20.03 -0.23 3.97
C TRP A 164 -20.89 0.02 5.21
N ASP A 165 -21.25 -1.06 5.91
CA ASP A 165 -22.06 -0.98 7.14
C ASP A 165 -21.40 -0.12 8.21
N LYS A 166 -20.07 -0.29 8.37
CA LYS A 166 -19.27 0.49 9.30
C LYS A 166 -18.92 1.83 8.68
N LYS A 167 -19.52 2.90 9.23
CA LYS A 167 -19.27 4.28 8.82
C LYS A 167 -18.21 4.91 9.70
N VAL A 168 -17.10 5.31 9.09
CA VAL A 168 -15.99 5.97 9.76
C VAL A 168 -15.65 7.24 8.98
N LYS A 169 -15.71 8.39 9.64
CA LYS A 169 -15.30 9.70 9.08
C LYS A 169 -13.78 9.84 9.05
N SER A 170 -13.12 8.91 8.36
CA SER A 170 -11.70 8.88 8.09
C SER A 170 -11.47 8.12 6.79
N LEU A 171 -10.51 8.57 6.00
CA LEU A 171 -10.18 7.92 4.74
C LEU A 171 -9.51 6.58 5.00
N ASN A 172 -10.01 5.56 4.33
CA ASN A 172 -9.49 4.21 4.38
C ASN A 172 -9.27 3.72 2.95
N THR A 173 -8.23 2.94 2.70
CA THR A 173 -7.94 2.41 1.37
C THR A 173 -7.83 0.90 1.41
N VAL A 174 -8.39 0.23 0.40
CA VAL A 174 -8.29 -1.22 0.23
C VAL A 174 -7.96 -1.55 -1.22
N GLU A 175 -7.16 -2.59 -1.41
CA GLU A 175 -6.91 -3.19 -2.72
C GLU A 175 -7.59 -4.56 -2.79
N TYR A 176 -8.26 -4.84 -3.91
CA TYR A 176 -8.94 -6.09 -4.15
C TYR A 176 -8.69 -6.57 -5.57
N GLN A 177 -8.66 -7.90 -5.76
CA GLN A 177 -8.46 -8.50 -7.06
C GLN A 177 -9.23 -9.81 -7.20
N PHE A 178 -9.72 -10.09 -8.40
CA PHE A 178 -10.37 -11.34 -8.80
C PHE A 178 -10.07 -11.70 -10.26
#